data_AF-A0A412FF09-F1
#
_entry.id   AF-A0A412FF09-F1
#
_cell.length_a   1.000
_cell.length_b   1.000
_cell.length_c   1.000
_cell.angle_alpha   90.00
_cell.angle_beta   90.00
_cell.angle_gamma   90.00
#
_symmetry.space_group_name_H-M   'P 1'
#
loop_
_entity.id
_entity.type
_entity.pdbx_description
1 polymer ?
#
loop_
_entity_poly.entity_id
_entity_poly.type
_entity_poly.pdbx_seq_one_letter_code
_entity_poly.pdbx_strand_id
1 'polypeptide(L)'
;MKTITYSDRIYYNELLPEEAQAIRQDILLYHSILHTTYHLLTLKARGIPFSFEESLHKELKRRYHTNDYFPLAALWEAQHQLKADFENHERKKKMFKAKLKNIEKKIRKTEKEIQRLDKRLAQLKQKTKQGKQTQEDYL
;
A
#
# COMPACT_ATOMS: atom_id res chain seq x y z
N MET A 1 -9.80 -12.53 -48.85
CA MET A 1 -9.36 -11.25 -48.24
C MET A 1 -8.93 -11.53 -46.81
N LYS A 2 -7.64 -11.37 -46.47
CA LYS A 2 -7.17 -11.54 -45.08
C LYS A 2 -7.53 -10.28 -44.30
N THR A 3 -8.34 -10.42 -43.27
CA THR A 3 -8.73 -9.34 -42.37
C THR A 3 -7.51 -8.92 -41.56
N ILE A 4 -6.99 -7.72 -41.80
CA ILE A 4 -5.89 -7.15 -41.01
C ILE A 4 -6.49 -6.74 -39.66
N THR A 5 -6.29 -7.54 -38.63
CA THR A 5 -6.56 -7.15 -37.25
C THR A 5 -5.38 -6.31 -36.77
N TYR A 6 -5.57 -4.99 -36.64
CA TYR A 6 -4.61 -4.14 -35.94
C TYR A 6 -4.53 -4.59 -34.48
N SER A 7 -3.38 -5.13 -34.09
CA SER A 7 -3.05 -5.38 -32.69
C SER A 7 -2.66 -4.04 -32.06
N ASP A 8 -3.24 -3.67 -30.91
CA ASP A 8 -2.84 -2.50 -30.10
C ASP A 8 -1.42 -2.62 -29.52
N ARG A 9 -0.71 -3.73 -29.79
CA ARG A 9 0.65 -3.98 -29.31
C ARG A 9 1.65 -3.61 -30.39
N ILE A 10 2.56 -2.71 -30.04
CA ILE A 10 3.72 -2.33 -30.83
C ILE A 10 4.90 -3.16 -30.34
N TYR A 11 5.50 -3.98 -31.21
CA TYR A 11 6.69 -4.74 -30.87
C TYR A 11 7.94 -3.89 -31.09
N TYR A 12 8.74 -3.71 -30.03
CA TYR A 12 9.93 -2.86 -30.08
C TYR A 12 10.95 -3.27 -31.14
N ASN A 13 11.01 -4.58 -31.45
CA ASN A 13 11.93 -5.14 -32.46
C ASN A 13 11.48 -4.89 -33.90
N GLU A 14 10.23 -4.47 -34.12
CA GLU A 14 9.67 -4.18 -35.44
C GLU A 14 9.79 -2.68 -35.80
N LEU A 15 10.20 -1.85 -34.84
CA LEU A 15 10.38 -0.42 -35.01
C LEU A 15 11.75 -0.09 -35.59
N LEU A 16 11.84 0.98 -36.36
CA LEU A 16 13.13 1.57 -36.70
C LEU A 16 13.82 2.07 -35.42
N PRO A 17 15.15 1.99 -35.31
CA PRO A 17 15.86 2.42 -34.11
C PRO A 17 15.54 3.87 -33.67
N GLU A 18 15.30 4.75 -34.63
CA GLU A 18 14.91 6.15 -34.40
C GLU A 18 13.51 6.27 -33.78
N GLU A 19 12.54 5.52 -34.29
CA GLU A 19 11.16 5.49 -33.78
C GLU A 19 11.11 4.89 -32.38
N ALA A 20 11.85 3.80 -32.17
CA ALA A 20 11.96 3.14 -30.88
C ALA A 20 12.56 4.08 -29.81
N GLN A 21 13.58 4.86 -30.21
CA GLN A 21 14.18 5.87 -29.35
C GLN A 21 13.23 7.02 -29.07
N ALA A 22 12.49 7.53 -30.06
CA ALA A 22 11.50 8.59 -29.87
C ALA A 22 10.40 8.16 -28.88
N ILE A 23 9.81 6.98 -29.07
CA ILE A 23 8.80 6.42 -28.16
C ILE A 23 9.36 6.25 -26.74
N ARG A 24 10.60 5.78 -26.61
CA ARG A 24 11.27 5.67 -25.30
C ARG A 24 11.38 7.03 -24.63
N GLN A 25 11.75 8.09 -25.34
CA GLN A 25 11.83 9.43 -24.77
C GLN A 25 10.46 9.95 -24.34
N ASP A 26 9.42 9.72 -25.14
CA ASP A 26 8.05 10.10 -24.78
C ASP A 26 7.54 9.36 -23.54
N ILE A 27 7.83 8.05 -23.42
CA ILE A 27 7.49 7.26 -22.22
C ILE A 27 8.21 7.82 -20.98
N LEU A 28 9.50 8.12 -21.09
CA LEU A 28 10.28 8.67 -19.98
C LEU A 28 9.75 10.05 -19.57
N LEU A 29 9.44 10.90 -20.54
CA LEU A 29 8.83 12.20 -20.31
C LEU A 29 7.48 12.05 -19.61
N TYR A 30 6.57 11.22 -20.14
CA TYR A 30 5.28 10.96 -19.53
C TYR A 30 5.41 10.47 -18.09
N HIS A 31 6.30 9.51 -17.85
CA HIS A 31 6.52 8.95 -16.52
C HIS A 31 7.02 10.02 -15.53
N SER A 32 7.90 10.93 -15.97
CA SER A 32 8.37 12.04 -15.13
C SER A 32 7.25 13.03 -14.77
N ILE A 33 6.38 13.34 -15.74
CA ILE A 33 5.18 14.17 -15.53
C ILE A 33 4.24 13.47 -14.55
N LEU A 34 3.94 12.19 -14.78
CA LEU A 34 3.05 11.39 -13.94
C LEU A 34 3.55 11.33 -12.49
N HIS A 35 4.82 11.01 -12.28
CA HIS A 35 5.42 10.96 -10.95
C HIS A 35 5.31 12.31 -10.22
N THR A 36 5.63 13.41 -10.91
CA THR A 36 5.54 14.77 -10.35
C THR A 36 4.09 15.12 -10.01
N THR A 37 3.16 14.77 -10.89
CA THR A 37 1.74 15.03 -10.72
C THR A 37 1.18 14.27 -9.52
N TYR A 38 1.47 12.98 -9.41
CA TYR A 38 1.08 12.16 -8.28
C TYR A 38 1.66 12.71 -6.97
N HIS A 39 2.94 13.11 -6.96
CA HIS A 39 3.57 13.71 -5.79
C HIS A 39 2.86 14.99 -5.35
N LEU A 40 2.60 15.92 -6.27
CA LEU A 40 1.90 17.17 -5.98
C LEU A 40 0.48 16.92 -5.49
N LEU A 41 -0.27 16.03 -6.12
CA LEU A 41 -1.61 15.66 -5.66
C LEU A 41 -1.58 15.04 -4.26
N THR A 42 -0.57 14.24 -3.94
CA THR A 42 -0.38 13.67 -2.61
C THR A 42 -0.10 14.75 -1.56
N LEU A 43 0.74 15.74 -1.87
CA LEU A 43 0.98 16.88 -0.98
C LEU A 43 -0.31 17.67 -0.74
N LYS A 44 -1.08 17.93 -1.80
CA LYS A 44 -2.39 18.57 -1.71
C LYS A 44 -3.36 17.78 -0.84
N ALA A 45 -3.41 16.46 -0.99
CA ALA A 45 -4.24 15.59 -0.16
C ALA A 45 -3.83 15.59 1.32
N ARG A 46 -2.56 15.93 1.62
CA ARG A 46 -2.06 16.12 2.99
C ARG A 46 -2.28 17.54 3.54
N GLY A 47 -2.93 18.42 2.78
CA GLY A 47 -3.22 19.80 3.17
C GLY A 47 -2.12 20.81 2.84
N ILE A 48 -1.09 20.42 2.09
CA ILE A 48 -0.05 21.33 1.62
C ILE A 48 -0.54 21.98 0.32
N PRO A 49 -0.78 23.31 0.28
CA PRO A 49 -1.24 23.98 -0.92
C PRO A 49 -0.17 23.95 -2.02
N PHE A 50 -0.60 24.11 -3.27
CA PHE A 50 0.33 24.30 -4.37
C PHE A 50 1.06 25.64 -4.22
N SER A 51 2.33 25.68 -4.64
CA SER A 51 3.16 26.88 -4.64
C SER A 51 2.91 27.81 -5.82
N PHE A 52 1.90 27.50 -6.65
CA PHE A 52 1.60 28.19 -7.90
C PHE A 52 0.11 28.55 -7.96
N GLU A 53 -0.20 29.66 -8.63
CA GLU A 53 -1.56 30.19 -8.76
C GLU A 53 -2.33 29.54 -9.92
N GLU A 54 -1.62 29.08 -10.94
CA GLU A 54 -2.22 28.46 -12.12
C GLU A 54 -2.79 27.05 -11.82
N SER A 55 -3.60 26.54 -12.74
CA SER A 55 -4.04 25.14 -12.65
C SER A 55 -2.88 24.17 -12.83
N LEU A 56 -2.87 23.07 -12.07
CA LEU A 56 -1.80 22.06 -12.08
C LEU A 56 -1.38 21.59 -13.49
N HIS A 57 -2.31 21.40 -14.43
CA HIS A 57 -1.95 21.00 -15.79
C HIS A 57 -1.16 22.08 -16.57
N LYS A 58 -1.43 23.37 -16.33
CA LYS A 58 -0.70 24.49 -16.94
C LYS A 58 0.71 24.58 -16.38
N GLU A 59 0.86 24.39 -15.07
CA GLU A 59 2.17 24.33 -14.42
C GLU A 59 3.02 23.18 -14.99
N LEU A 60 2.43 21.99 -15.14
CA LEU A 60 3.11 20.84 -15.73
C LEU A 60 3.48 21.09 -17.20
N LYS A 61 2.57 21.69 -17.98
CA LYS A 61 2.84 22.10 -19.37
C LYS A 61 4.04 23.03 -19.45
N ARG A 62 4.07 24.06 -18.59
CA ARG A 62 5.15 25.05 -18.49
C ARG A 62 6.47 24.41 -18.09
N ARG A 63 6.45 23.53 -17.07
CA ARG A 63 7.65 22.88 -16.52
C ARG A 63 8.30 21.89 -17.48
N TYR A 64 7.50 21.16 -18.25
CA TYR A 64 7.97 20.09 -19.12
C TYR A 64 8.01 20.48 -20.61
N HIS A 65 7.69 21.73 -20.94
CA HIS A 65 7.68 22.26 -22.32
C HIS A 65 6.93 21.36 -23.31
N THR A 66 5.76 20.88 -22.88
CA THR A 66 4.97 19.85 -23.57
C THR A 66 3.65 20.39 -24.11
N ASN A 67 2.97 19.61 -24.95
CA ASN A 67 1.56 19.82 -25.29
C ASN A 67 0.64 19.59 -24.07
N ASP A 68 -0.66 19.88 -24.24
CA ASP A 68 -1.68 19.66 -23.19
C ASP A 68 -1.99 18.18 -22.95
N TYR A 69 -1.69 17.31 -23.92
CA TYR A 69 -2.04 15.89 -23.88
C TYR A 69 -1.35 15.16 -22.73
N PHE A 70 -0.01 15.25 -22.62
CA PHE A 70 0.72 14.54 -21.56
C PHE A 70 0.34 15.00 -20.15
N PRO A 71 0.30 16.30 -19.83
CA PRO A 71 -0.12 16.76 -18.50
C PRO A 71 -1.55 16.36 -18.12
N LEU A 72 -2.50 16.42 -19.07
CA LEU A 72 -3.89 16.05 -18.79
C LEU A 72 -4.04 14.54 -18.58
N ALA A 73 -3.38 13.73 -19.40
CA ALA A 73 -3.37 12.27 -19.24
C ALA A 73 -2.75 11.88 -17.89
N ALA A 74 -1.58 12.45 -17.57
CA ALA A 74 -0.88 12.21 -16.31
C ALA A 74 -1.72 12.66 -15.09
N LEU A 75 -2.43 13.79 -15.21
CA LEU A 75 -3.33 14.26 -14.15
C LEU A 75 -4.48 13.30 -13.91
N TRP A 76 -5.11 12.81 -14.97
CA TRP A 76 -6.20 11.85 -14.86
C TRP A 76 -5.73 10.53 -14.24
N GLU A 77 -4.63 9.97 -14.73
CA GLU A 77 -4.05 8.72 -14.20
C GLU A 77 -3.64 8.87 -12.73
N ALA A 78 -2.93 9.95 -12.39
CA ALA A 78 -2.49 10.20 -11.02
C ALA A 78 -3.67 10.36 -10.03
N GLN A 79 -4.77 11.01 -10.45
CA GLN A 79 -5.97 11.14 -9.62
C GLN A 79 -6.60 9.77 -9.31
N HIS A 80 -6.72 8.90 -10.31
CA HIS A 80 -7.27 7.56 -10.11
C HIS A 80 -6.35 6.69 -9.26
N GLN A 81 -5.04 6.74 -9.51
CA GLN A 81 -4.06 6.03 -8.71
C GLN A 81 -4.12 6.46 -7.24
N LEU A 82 -4.17 7.77 -6.98
CA LEU A 82 -4.27 8.31 -5.63
C LEU A 82 -5.57 7.85 -4.93
N LYS A 83 -6.70 7.87 -5.64
CA LYS A 83 -7.97 7.36 -5.11
C LYS A 83 -7.88 5.87 -4.75
N ALA A 84 -7.31 5.06 -5.64
CA ALA A 84 -7.13 3.63 -5.40
C ALA A 84 -6.22 3.36 -4.20
N ASP A 85 -5.15 4.15 -4.02
CA ASP A 85 -4.24 4.04 -2.88
C ASP A 85 -4.94 4.36 -1.55
N PHE A 86 -5.79 5.38 -1.49
CA PHE A 86 -6.59 5.68 -0.31
C PHE A 86 -7.56 4.55 0.04
N GLU A 87 -8.27 4.01 -0.95
CA GLU A 87 -9.17 2.87 -0.75
C GLU A 87 -8.41 1.63 -0.25
N ASN A 88 -7.26 1.34 -0.86
CA ASN A 88 -6.38 0.23 -0.45
C ASN A 88 -5.85 0.43 0.97
N HIS A 89 -5.46 1.65 1.33
CA HIS A 89 -5.00 1.99 2.67
C HIS A 89 -6.09 1.76 3.72
N GLU A 90 -7.32 2.22 3.48
CA GLU A 90 -8.45 1.99 4.38
C GLU A 90 -8.81 0.50 4.50
N ARG A 91 -8.74 -0.26 3.40
CA ARG A 91 -8.89 -1.73 3.44
C ARG A 91 -7.81 -2.39 4.31
N LYS A 92 -6.54 -2.03 4.13
CA LYS A 92 -5.41 -2.54 4.93
C LYS A 92 -5.58 -2.20 6.41
N LYS A 93 -5.98 -0.97 6.74
CA LYS A 93 -6.26 -0.53 8.11
C LYS A 93 -7.35 -1.37 8.78
N LYS A 94 -8.45 -1.67 8.08
CA LYS A 94 -9.52 -2.56 8.57
C LYS A 94 -8.99 -3.97 8.82
N MET A 95 -8.23 -4.53 7.87
CA MET A 95 -7.61 -5.84 8.02
C MET A 95 -6.69 -5.90 9.24
N PHE A 96 -5.83 -4.90 9.43
CA PHE A 96 -4.92 -4.85 10.59
C PHE A 96 -5.68 -4.72 11.91
N LYS A 97 -6.73 -3.89 11.99
CA LYS A 97 -7.60 -3.83 13.18
C LYS A 97 -8.21 -5.18 13.53
N ALA A 98 -8.66 -5.95 12.54
CA ALA A 98 -9.19 -7.30 12.77
C ALA A 98 -8.12 -8.27 13.29
N LYS A 99 -6.90 -8.23 12.70
CA LYS A 99 -5.76 -9.03 13.17
C LYS A 99 -5.38 -8.68 14.62
N LEU A 100 -5.32 -7.40 14.96
CA LEU A 100 -5.02 -6.94 16.32
C LEU A 100 -6.05 -7.47 17.34
N LYS A 101 -7.35 -7.37 17.04
CA LYS A 101 -8.40 -7.93 17.91
C LYS A 101 -8.25 -9.43 18.13
N ASN A 102 -7.84 -10.18 17.10
CA ASN A 102 -7.62 -11.62 17.23
C ASN A 102 -6.39 -11.95 18.09
N ILE A 103 -5.32 -11.17 17.95
CA ILE A 103 -4.12 -11.31 18.78
C ILE A 103 -4.46 -10.98 20.24
N GLU A 104 -5.18 -9.89 20.49
CA GLU A 104 -5.64 -9.50 21.83
C GLU A 104 -6.47 -10.61 22.51
N LYS A 105 -7.38 -11.25 21.75
CA LYS A 105 -8.14 -12.41 22.25
C LYS A 105 -7.25 -13.60 22.62
N LYS A 106 -6.20 -13.87 21.84
CA LYS A 106 -5.24 -14.95 22.14
C LYS A 106 -4.44 -14.64 23.41
N ILE A 107 -3.91 -13.41 23.53
CA ILE A 107 -3.19 -12.95 24.72
C ILE A 107 -4.06 -13.14 25.97
N ARG A 108 -5.31 -12.67 25.95
CA ARG A 108 -6.25 -12.84 27.08
C ARG A 108 -6.53 -14.29 27.47
N LYS A 109 -6.51 -15.23 26.52
CA LYS A 109 -6.67 -16.65 26.82
C LYS A 109 -5.43 -17.19 27.53
N THR A 110 -4.26 -16.88 26.99
CA THR A 110 -2.97 -17.29 27.58
C THR A 110 -2.77 -16.69 28.98
N GLU A 111 -3.13 -15.41 29.19
CA GLU A 111 -3.09 -14.78 30.52
C GLU A 111 -3.96 -15.52 31.55
N LYS A 112 -5.18 -15.94 31.16
CA LYS A 112 -6.05 -16.74 32.03
C LYS A 112 -5.48 -18.12 32.34
N GLU A 113 -4.81 -18.74 31.37
CA GLU A 113 -4.14 -20.03 31.57
C GLU A 113 -2.96 -19.90 32.53
N ILE A 114 -2.13 -18.87 32.36
CA ILE A 114 -1.02 -18.55 33.28
C ILE A 114 -1.56 -18.35 34.70
N GLN A 115 -2.60 -17.53 34.88
CA GLN A 115 -3.22 -17.31 36.20
C GLN A 115 -3.76 -18.61 36.84
N ARG A 116 -4.27 -19.56 36.04
CA ARG A 116 -4.71 -20.86 36.54
C ARG A 116 -3.53 -21.72 36.98
N LEU A 117 -2.45 -21.74 36.19
CA LEU A 117 -1.22 -22.45 36.52
C LEU A 117 -0.56 -21.88 37.79
N ASP A 118 -0.51 -20.56 37.94
CA ASP A 118 0.03 -19.90 39.14
C ASP A 118 -0.75 -20.27 40.41
N LYS A 119 -2.09 -20.32 40.32
CA LYS A 119 -2.94 -20.76 41.44
C LYS A 119 -2.68 -22.22 41.80
N ARG A 120 -2.57 -23.11 40.81
CA ARG A 120 -2.28 -24.53 41.03
C ARG A 120 -0.89 -24.72 41.65
N LEU A 121 0.11 -23.98 41.17
CA LEU A 121 1.46 -23.96 41.71
C LEU A 121 1.48 -23.48 43.18
N ALA A 122 0.71 -22.44 43.51
CA ALA A 122 0.59 -21.96 44.89
C ALA A 122 -0.05 -23.01 45.82
N GLN A 123 -1.10 -23.70 45.36
CA GLN A 123 -1.74 -24.78 46.12
C GLN A 123 -0.79 -25.96 46.34
N LEU A 124 -0.04 -26.37 45.32
CA LEU A 124 0.96 -27.44 45.42
C LEU A 124 2.04 -27.06 46.43
N LYS A 125 2.60 -25.84 46.36
CA LYS A 125 3.57 -25.34 47.35
C LYS A 125 3.02 -25.40 48.78
N GLN A 126 1.74 -25.10 48.99
CA GLN A 126 1.11 -25.18 50.30
C GLN A 126 0.96 -26.63 50.79
N LYS A 127 0.51 -27.55 49.92
CA LYS A 127 0.43 -29.00 50.23
C LYS A 127 1.81 -29.56 50.59
N THR A 128 2.85 -29.19 49.85
CA THR A 128 4.24 -29.60 50.13
C THR A 128 4.68 -29.14 51.51
N LYS A 129 4.43 -27.88 51.89
CA LYS A 129 4.74 -27.36 53.23
C LYS A 129 4.01 -28.11 54.35
N GLN A 130 2.83 -28.67 54.07
CA GLN A 130 2.04 -29.43 55.03
C GLN A 130 2.36 -30.94 55.03
N GLY A 131 3.26 -31.43 54.16
CA GLY A 131 3.60 -32.85 54.05
C GLY A 131 2.49 -33.75 53.49
N LYS A 132 1.42 -33.17 52.91
CA LYS A 132 0.24 -33.90 52.41
C LYS A 132 0.30 -34.16 50.90
N GLN A 133 1.46 -34.53 50.37
CA GLN A 133 1.62 -34.78 48.94
C GLN A 133 1.06 -36.16 48.56
N THR A 134 0.32 -36.23 47.47
CA THR A 134 -0.25 -37.46 46.90
C THR A 134 0.41 -37.80 45.55
N GLN A 135 0.40 -39.06 45.14
CA GLN A 135 1.05 -39.52 43.89
C GLN A 135 0.50 -38.79 42.64
N GLU A 136 -0.77 -38.38 42.67
CA GLU A 136 -1.44 -37.59 41.63
C GLU A 136 -0.90 -36.15 41.49
N ASP A 137 -0.22 -35.61 42.50
CA ASP A 137 0.35 -34.25 42.44
C ASP A 137 1.65 -34.21 41.60
N TYR A 138 2.20 -35.36 41.21
CA TYR A 138 3.44 -35.52 40.43
C TYR A 138 3.22 -35.93 38.96
N LEU A 139 1.96 -36.16 38.55
CA LEU A 139 1.52 -36.51 37.19
C LEU A 139 0.82 -35.32 36.51
#